data_AF-A0A9Q3FCU1-F1
#
_entry.id   AF-A0A9Q3FCU1-F1
#
_cell.length_a   1.000
_cell.length_b   1.000
_cell.length_c   1.000
_cell.angle_alpha   90.00
_cell.angle_beta   90.00
_cell.angle_gamma   90.00
#
_symmetry.space_group_name_H-M   'P 1'
#
loop_
_entity.id
_entity.type
_entity.pdbx_description
1 polymer ?
#
loop_
_entity_poly.entity_id
_entity_poly.type
_entity_poly.pdbx_seq_one_letter_code
_entity_poly.pdbx_strand_id
1 'polypeptide(L)'
;MALGLAARHGRWAANLLEDMTGASDPFHLLCDNTSTIKIAEDCSSNKRTRHSDREFFITNQLLQNRTALLKWVSTGDMYADIMTKPLGSVLHQQLNRKVMHGG
;
A
#
# COMPACT_ATOMS: atom_id res chain seq x y z
N MET A 1 2.02 -10.18 -3.76
CA MET A 1 2.57 -8.85 -4.13
C MET A 1 2.67 -7.99 -2.87
N ALA A 2 3.62 -7.04 -2.81
CA ALA A 2 3.79 -6.17 -1.64
C ALA A 2 2.52 -5.37 -1.29
N LEU A 3 1.77 -4.91 -2.30
CA LEU A 3 0.55 -4.14 -2.10
C LEU A 3 -0.55 -4.89 -1.32
N GLY A 4 -0.80 -6.17 -1.64
CA GLY A 4 -1.82 -6.94 -0.93
C GLY A 4 -1.45 -7.23 0.52
N LEU A 5 -0.16 -7.45 0.78
CA LEU A 5 0.34 -7.61 2.14
C LEU A 5 0.15 -6.31 2.95
N ALA A 6 0.48 -5.16 2.35
CA ALA A 6 0.23 -3.86 2.93
C ALA A 6 -1.26 -3.62 3.18
N ALA A 7 -2.13 -4.02 2.25
CA ALA A 7 -3.58 -3.89 2.38
C ALA A 7 -4.13 -4.75 3.54
N ARG A 8 -3.63 -5.97 3.70
CA ARG A 8 -4.01 -6.87 4.80
C ARG A 8 -3.54 -6.33 6.16
N HIS A 9 -2.29 -5.89 6.26
CA HIS A 9 -1.79 -5.31 7.51
C HIS A 9 -2.45 -3.97 7.83
N GLY A 10 -2.72 -3.13 6.83
CA GLY A 10 -3.45 -1.88 6.99
C GLY A 10 -4.86 -2.12 7.49
N ARG A 11 -5.58 -3.11 6.96
CA ARG A 11 -6.89 -3.53 7.48
C ARG A 11 -6.82 -3.98 8.93
N TRP A 12 -5.83 -4.80 9.29
CA TRP A 12 -5.66 -5.23 10.67
C TRP A 12 -5.41 -4.05 11.62
N ALA A 13 -4.53 -3.12 11.24
CA ALA A 13 -4.25 -1.92 12.03
C ALA A 13 -5.47 -0.99 12.13
N ALA A 14 -6.23 -0.82 11.05
CA ALA A 14 -7.47 -0.03 11.06
C ALA A 14 -8.51 -0.63 12.02
N ASN A 15 -8.71 -1.95 11.97
CA ASN A 15 -9.62 -2.63 12.90
C ASN A 15 -9.14 -2.47 14.35
N LEU A 16 -7.84 -2.58 14.61
CA LEU A 16 -7.29 -2.37 15.96
C LEU A 16 -7.53 -0.94 16.46
N LEU A 17 -7.36 0.05 15.60
CA LEU A 17 -7.63 1.45 15.93
C LEU A 17 -9.12 1.69 16.17
N GLU A 18 -9.99 1.07 15.38
CA GLU A 18 -11.44 1.12 15.58
C GLU A 18 -11.83 0.50 16.93
N ASP A 19 -11.26 -0.66 17.29
CA ASP A 19 -11.51 -1.31 18.58
C ASP A 19 -11.06 -0.44 19.77
N MET A 20 -9.98 0.32 19.62
CA MET A 20 -9.43 1.18 20.67
C MET A 20 -10.10 2.56 20.78
N THR A 21 -10.52 3.13 19.64
CA THR A 21 -10.94 4.54 19.56
C THR A 21 -12.40 4.72 19.17
N GLY A 22 -13.04 3.70 18.61
CA GLY A 22 -14.38 3.76 18.01
C GLY A 22 -14.43 4.48 16.67
N ALA A 23 -13.30 4.96 16.14
CA ALA A 23 -13.24 5.63 14.84
C ALA A 23 -12.88 4.66 13.72
N SER A 24 -13.66 4.65 12.64
CA SER A 24 -13.44 3.82 11.44
C SER A 24 -13.09 4.71 10.25
N ASP A 25 -11.88 5.27 10.27
CA ASP A 25 -11.37 6.12 9.19
C ASP A 25 -10.69 5.29 8.09
N PRO A 26 -10.83 5.66 6.81
CA PRO A 26 -10.12 5.01 5.72
C PRO A 26 -8.60 5.17 5.86
N PHE A 27 -7.84 4.09 5.70
CA PHE A 27 -6.38 4.17 5.71
C PHE A 27 -5.82 4.38 4.29
N HIS A 28 -4.64 4.99 4.20
CA HIS A 28 -3.97 5.22 2.93
C HIS A 28 -3.01 4.08 2.58
N LEU A 29 -3.14 3.54 1.37
CA LEU A 29 -2.16 2.67 0.73
C LEU A 29 -1.37 3.46 -0.29
N LEU A 30 -0.04 3.45 -0.18
CA LEU A 30 0.86 4.11 -1.13
C LEU A 30 1.49 3.08 -2.06
N CYS A 31 1.55 3.38 -3.35
CA CYS A 31 2.16 2.52 -4.35
C CYS A 31 2.86 3.35 -5.43
N ASP A 32 4.08 2.99 -5.80
CA ASP A 32 4.83 3.66 -6.87
C ASP A 32 4.64 3.02 -8.25
N ASN A 33 4.10 1.80 -8.28
CA ASN A 33 3.85 1.06 -9.50
C ASN A 33 2.46 1.36 -10.08
N THR A 34 2.42 2.19 -11.11
CA THR A 34 1.18 2.57 -11.82
C THR A 34 0.44 1.38 -12.44
N SER A 35 1.15 0.34 -12.90
CA SER A 35 0.53 -0.89 -13.39
C SER A 35 -0.17 -1.64 -12.27
N THR A 36 0.44 -1.73 -11.09
CA THR A 36 -0.18 -2.36 -9.91
C THR A 36 -1.43 -1.59 -9.45
N ILE A 37 -1.41 -0.25 -9.50
CA ILE A 37 -2.57 0.58 -9.17
C ILE A 37 -3.71 0.31 -10.15
N LYS A 38 -3.44 0.40 -11.46
CA LYS A 38 -4.44 0.15 -12.50
C LYS A 38 -5.07 -1.23 -12.37
N ILE A 39 -4.23 -2.24 -12.09
CA ILE A 39 -4.71 -3.59 -11.80
C ILE A 39 -5.63 -3.53 -10.58
N ALA A 40 -5.18 -3.04 -9.42
CA ALA A 40 -5.99 -3.03 -8.20
C ALA A 40 -7.33 -2.28 -8.32
N GLU A 41 -7.41 -1.25 -9.16
CA GLU A 41 -8.64 -0.50 -9.44
C GLU A 41 -9.56 -1.20 -10.46
N ASP A 42 -8.99 -1.90 -11.44
CA ASP A 42 -9.74 -2.55 -12.51
C ASP A 42 -10.33 -3.90 -12.07
N CYS A 43 -11.60 -3.87 -11.66
CA CYS A 43 -12.37 -5.05 -11.26
C CYS A 43 -12.57 -6.08 -12.40
N SER A 44 -12.27 -5.72 -13.65
CA SER A 44 -12.57 -6.53 -14.85
C SER A 44 -11.41 -7.42 -15.34
N SER A 45 -10.19 -7.18 -14.86
CA SER A 45 -8.97 -7.90 -15.30
C SER A 45 -8.77 -9.25 -14.59
N ASN A 46 -9.82 -10.09 -14.64
CA ASN A 46 -9.95 -11.31 -13.84
C ASN A 46 -9.29 -12.54 -14.48
N LYS A 47 -8.25 -12.40 -15.33
CA LYS A 47 -7.85 -13.49 -16.24
C LYS A 47 -6.44 -14.05 -16.18
N ARG A 48 -5.47 -13.53 -15.40
CA ARG A 48 -4.15 -14.21 -15.39
C ARG A 48 -3.18 -13.81 -14.27
N THR A 49 -3.42 -14.20 -13.01
CA THR A 49 -2.32 -14.35 -12.03
C THR A 49 -2.73 -15.16 -10.78
N ARG A 50 -2.67 -16.49 -10.86
CA ARG A 50 -3.12 -17.47 -9.84
C ARG A 50 -2.60 -17.25 -8.40
N HIS A 51 -1.51 -16.51 -8.18
CA HIS A 51 -1.01 -16.13 -6.85
C HIS A 51 -1.28 -14.66 -6.46
N SER A 52 -1.59 -13.80 -7.43
CA SER A 52 -2.02 -12.41 -7.19
C SER A 52 -3.51 -12.29 -6.92
N ASP A 53 -4.32 -13.25 -7.37
CA ASP A 53 -5.79 -13.14 -7.34
C ASP A 53 -6.35 -12.92 -5.91
N ARG A 54 -5.77 -13.56 -4.88
CA ARG A 54 -6.20 -13.35 -3.49
C ARG A 54 -5.83 -11.96 -2.96
N GLU A 55 -4.59 -11.56 -3.16
CA GLU A 55 -4.04 -10.28 -2.72
C GLU A 55 -4.70 -9.10 -3.46
N PHE A 56 -5.00 -9.33 -4.73
CA PHE A 56 -5.80 -8.46 -5.58
C PHE A 56 -7.22 -8.33 -5.04
N PHE A 57 -7.90 -9.46 -4.80
CA PHE A 57 -9.27 -9.46 -4.31
C PHE A 57 -9.40 -8.70 -2.99
N ILE A 58 -8.46 -8.93 -2.06
CA ILE A 58 -8.41 -8.19 -0.80
C ILE A 58 -8.25 -6.69 -1.09
N THR A 59 -7.24 -6.29 -1.87
CA THR A 59 -7.01 -4.87 -2.14
C THR A 59 -8.23 -4.22 -2.81
N ASN A 60 -8.77 -4.85 -3.85
CA ASN A 60 -9.93 -4.36 -4.58
C ASN A 60 -11.17 -4.23 -3.69
N GLN A 61 -11.46 -5.23 -2.86
CA GLN A 61 -12.57 -5.19 -1.90
C GLN A 61 -12.41 -4.03 -0.89
N LEU A 62 -11.19 -3.78 -0.42
CA LEU A 62 -10.91 -2.66 0.49
C LEU A 62 -11.11 -1.29 -0.17
N LEU A 63 -10.76 -1.17 -1.45
CA LEU A 63 -10.98 0.05 -2.24
C LEU A 63 -12.47 0.27 -2.55
N GLN A 64 -13.17 -0.78 -2.99
CA GLN A 64 -14.62 -0.73 -3.25
C GLN A 64 -15.42 -0.33 -2.00
N ASN A 65 -15.05 -0.89 -0.85
CA ASN A 65 -15.68 -0.58 0.44
C ASN A 65 -15.22 0.77 1.03
N ARG A 66 -14.37 1.53 0.32
CA ARG A 66 -13.80 2.81 0.75
C ARG A 66 -13.09 2.77 2.10
N THR A 67 -12.66 1.60 2.54
CA THR A 67 -11.91 1.49 3.79
C THR A 67 -10.41 1.67 3.59
N ALA A 68 -9.94 1.52 2.35
CA ALA A 68 -8.60 1.91 1.96
C ALA A 68 -8.66 2.91 0.80
N LEU A 69 -7.70 3.83 0.76
CA LEU A 69 -7.49 4.76 -0.33
C LEU A 69 -6.12 4.49 -0.95
N LEU A 70 -6.09 4.02 -2.20
CA LEU A 70 -4.86 3.80 -2.93
C LEU A 70 -4.39 5.11 -3.57
N LYS A 71 -3.15 5.51 -3.30
CA LYS A 71 -2.53 6.71 -3.87
C LYS A 71 -1.21 6.35 -4.52
N TRP A 72 -0.98 6.94 -5.70
CA TRP A 72 0.33 6.87 -6.32
C TRP A 72 1.33 7.74 -5.58
N VAL A 73 2.56 7.26 -5.47
CA VAL A 73 3.71 8.01 -4.92
C VAL A 73 4.92 7.82 -5.82
N SER A 74 5.81 8.80 -5.90
CA SER A 74 7.05 8.63 -6.67
C SER A 74 7.95 7.57 -5.99
N THR A 75 8.77 6.84 -6.76
CA THR A 75 9.72 5.87 -6.18
C THR A 75 10.70 6.55 -5.20
N GLY A 76 11.04 7.83 -5.42
CA GLY A 76 11.87 8.63 -4.51
C GLY A 76 11.17 9.07 -3.21
N ASP A 77 9.87 8.78 -3.10
CA ASP A 77 9.01 9.05 -1.94
C ASP A 77 8.37 7.77 -1.38
N MET A 78 8.70 6.59 -1.94
CA MET A 78 8.22 5.31 -1.44
C MET A 78 9.04 4.88 -0.22
N TYR A 79 8.71 5.38 0.97
CA TYR A 79 9.47 5.14 2.19
C TYR A 79 9.67 3.66 2.53
N ALA A 80 8.75 2.78 2.13
CA ALA A 80 8.89 1.34 2.33
C ALA A 80 10.12 0.74 1.62
N ASP A 81 10.66 1.40 0.61
CA ASP A 81 11.83 0.92 -0.13
C ASP A 81 13.08 0.83 0.76
N ILE A 82 13.20 1.70 1.78
CA ILE A 82 14.33 1.64 2.73
C ILE A 82 14.38 0.31 3.49
N MET A 83 13.22 -0.31 3.73
CA MET A 83 13.08 -1.55 4.49
C MET A 83 13.05 -2.80 3.60
N THR A 84 12.83 -2.64 2.29
CA THR A 84 12.51 -3.76 1.39
C THR A 84 13.49 -3.93 0.23
N LYS A 85 14.33 -2.93 -0.07
CA LYS A 85 15.27 -2.95 -1.19
C LYS A 85 16.70 -2.61 -0.74
N PRO A 86 17.73 -3.22 -1.36
CA PRO A 86 19.11 -2.75 -1.21
C PRO A 86 19.31 -1.48 -2.04
N LEU A 87 19.04 -0.32 -1.44
CA LEU A 87 19.17 0.99 -2.10
C LEU A 87 20.62 1.46 -2.15
N GLY A 88 20.99 2.19 -3.21
CA GLY A 88 22.26 2.92 -3.25
C GLY A 88 22.35 3.97 -2.14
N SER A 89 23.57 4.28 -1.70
CA SER A 89 23.84 5.15 -0.53
C SER A 89 23.11 6.49 -0.58
N VAL A 90 23.09 7.14 -1.74
CA VAL A 90 22.45 8.44 -1.95
C VAL A 90 20.93 8.37 -1.72
N LEU A 91 20.24 7.44 -2.38
CA LEU A 91 18.79 7.30 -2.26
C LEU A 91 18.39 6.84 -0.85
N HIS A 92 19.18 5.92 -0.26
CA HIS A 92 18.97 5.49 1.12
C HIS A 92 19.05 6.66 2.10
N GLN A 93 20.07 7.52 2.00
CA GLN A 93 20.22 8.71 2.86
C GLN A 93 19.07 9.70 2.67
N GLN A 94 18.63 9.93 1.43
CA GLN A 94 17.51 10.82 1.14
C GLN A 94 16.20 10.32 1.78
N LEU A 95 15.85 9.05 1.57
CA LEU A 95 14.65 8.45 2.17
C LEU A 95 14.74 8.41 3.69
N ASN A 96 15.90 8.05 4.25
CA ASN A 96 16.10 8.03 5.70
C ASN A 96 15.89 9.40 6.33
N ARG A 97 16.39 10.47 5.67
CA ARG A 97 16.16 11.84 6.14
C ARG A 97 14.67 12.18 6.19
N LYS A 98 13.92 11.85 5.13
CA LYS A 98 12.47 12.09 5.06
C LYS A 98 11.69 11.33 6.12
N VAL A 99 12.03 10.06 6.36
CA VAL A 99 11.37 9.23 7.39
C VAL A 99 11.65 9.75 8.80
N MET A 100 12.88 10.13 9.10
CA MET A 100 13.28 10.51 10.47
C MET A 100 12.90 11.94 10.85
N HIS A 101 12.81 12.86 9.89
CA HIS A 101 12.63 14.29 10.19
C HIS A 101 11.24 14.81 9.82
N GLY A 102 10.38 13.99 9.21
CA GLY A 102 9.10 14.42 8.64
C GLY A 102 9.33 15.23 7.36
N GLY A 103 8.60 14.88 6.29
CA GLY A 103 8.59 15.64 5.04
C GLY A 103 7.82 16.95 5.17
#